data_AF-A0A927AM60-F1
#
_entry.id   AF-A0A927AM60-F1
#
_cell.length_a   1.000
_cell.length_b   1.000
_cell.length_c   1.000
_cell.angle_alpha   90.00
_cell.angle_beta   90.00
_cell.angle_gamma   90.00
#
_symmetry.space_group_name_H-M   'P 1'
#
loop_
_entity.id
_entity.type
_entity.pdbx_description
1 polymer ?
#
loop_
_entity_poly.entity_id
_entity_poly.type
_entity_poly.pdbx_seq_one_letter_code
_entity_poly.pdbx_strand_id
1 'polypeptide(L)' 'MRGLLCGPEFISQALQDWCKEESVELCWIEPGKPTQNAYIKRFNGTYRRVVLDAHIFTSIR' A
#
# COMPACT_ATOMS: atom_id res chain seq x y z
N MET A 1 10.89 8.81 -0.89
CA MET A 1 10.72 7.36 -1.13
C MET A 1 10.70 6.62 0.20
N ARG A 2 9.52 6.21 0.67
CA ARG A 2 9.31 5.06 1.57
C ARG A 2 8.26 4.21 0.85
N GLY A 3 8.64 2.99 0.46
CA GLY A 3 7.89 2.15 -0.46
C GLY A 3 6.65 1.55 0.17
N LEU A 4 5.58 1.42 -0.62
CA LEU A 4 4.21 0.99 -0.24
C LEU A 4 4.07 -0.43 0.35
N LEU A 5 5.17 -1.13 0.66
CA LEU A 5 5.16 -2.40 1.41
C LEU A 5 6.16 -2.40 2.58
N CYS A 6 6.90 -1.32 2.84
CA CYS A 6 7.78 -1.20 4.01
C CYS A 6 7.21 -0.24 5.07
N GLY A 7 5.91 -0.01 5.05
CA GLY A 7 5.24 0.67 6.15
C GLY A 7 5.29 -0.21 7.41
N PRO A 8 5.45 0.35 8.62
CA PRO A 8 5.41 -0.43 9.85
C PRO A 8 4.10 -1.22 10.00
N GLU A 9 3.02 -0.76 9.35
CA GLU A 9 1.72 -1.44 9.29
C GLU A 9 1.83 -2.82 8.60
N PHE A 10 2.72 -2.96 7.62
CA PHE A 10 2.90 -4.17 6.82
C PHE A 10 4.02 -5.09 7.34
N ILE A 11 4.74 -4.68 8.39
CA ILE A 11 5.86 -5.44 8.97
C ILE A 11 5.45 -6.11 10.31
N SER A 12 4.26 -5.80 10.83
CA SER A 12 3.80 -6.31 12.12
C SER A 12 3.77 -7.84 12.19
N GLN A 13 4.12 -8.39 13.36
CA GLN A 13 4.07 -9.84 13.59
C GLN A 13 2.65 -10.38 13.43
N ALA A 14 1.64 -9.62 13.88
CA ALA A 14 0.24 -9.98 13.75
C ALA A 14 -0.19 -10.19 12.28
N LEU A 15 0.29 -9.35 11.36
CA LEU A 15 0.01 -9.53 9.93
C LEU A 15 0.67 -10.79 9.40
N GLN A 16 1.91 -11.06 9.79
CA GLN A 16 2.62 -12.26 9.35
C GLN A 16 1.94 -13.54 9.85
N ASP A 17 1.43 -13.53 11.09
CA ASP A 17 0.75 -14.67 11.67
C ASP A 17 -0.59 -14.92 10.96
N TRP A 18 -1.37 -13.88 10.70
CA TRP A 18 -2.60 -13.97 9.91
C TRP A 18 -2.33 -14.47 8.48
N CYS A 19 -1.30 -13.97 7.81
CA CYS A 19 -0.93 -14.43 6.47
C CYS A 19 -0.57 -15.92 6.44
N LYS A 20 0.07 -16.44 7.50
CA LYS A 20 0.36 -17.88 7.61
C LYS A 20 -0.92 -18.70 7.78
N GLU A 21 -1.85 -18.23 8.60
CA GLU A 21 -3.14 -18.89 8.82
C GLU A 21 -3.96 -18.96 7.53
N GLU A 22 -4.00 -17.86 6.79
CA GLU A 22 -4.78 -17.74 5.54
C GLU A 22 -4.03 -18.21 4.29
N SER A 23 -2.81 -18.77 4.44
CA SER A 23 -1.96 -19.21 3.31
C SER A 23 -1.70 -18.10 2.27
N VAL A 24 -1.56 -16.86 2.74
CA VAL A 24 -1.25 -15.69 1.93
C VAL A 24 0.26 -15.45 1.93
N GLU A 25 0.86 -15.37 0.74
CA GLU A 25 2.26 -15.04 0.59
C GLU A 25 2.49 -13.53 0.61
N LEU A 26 3.42 -13.08 1.46
CA LEU A 26 3.86 -11.68 1.52
C LEU A 26 5.01 -11.43 0.54
N CYS A 27 4.72 -10.70 -0.54
CA CYS A 27 5.72 -10.27 -1.51
C CYS A 27 6.22 -8.85 -1.19
N TRP A 28 7.52 -8.73 -0.88
CA TRP A 28 8.14 -7.44 -0.61
C TRP A 28 8.62 -6.75 -1.89
N ILE A 29 8.52 -5.42 -1.94
CA ILE A 29 9.14 -4.63 -3.01
C ILE A 29 10.63 -4.50 -2.72
N GLU A 30 11.45 -4.89 -3.67
CA GLU A 30 12.90 -4.77 -3.54
C GLU A 30 13.33 -3.29 -3.65
N PRO A 31 14.21 -2.82 -2.75
CA PRO A 31 14.82 -1.51 -2.88
C PRO A 31 15.46 -1.33 -4.26
N GLY A 32 15.20 -0.20 -4.92
CA GLY A 32 15.75 0.08 -6.24
C GLY A 32 15.00 -0.55 -7.42
N LYS A 33 13.93 -1.32 -7.20
CA LYS A 33 13.05 -1.84 -8.27
C LYS A 33 11.69 -1.12 -8.29
N PRO A 34 11.62 0.13 -8.79
CA PRO A 34 10.40 0.94 -8.75
C PRO A 34 9.23 0.37 -9.56
N THR A 35 9.51 -0.51 -10.53
CA THR A 35 8.54 -1.14 -11.43
C THR A 35 7.66 -2.18 -10.73
N GLN A 36 8.16 -2.87 -9.69
CA GLN A 36 7.38 -3.84 -8.89
C GLN A 36 6.13 -3.22 -8.25
N ASN A 37 6.12 -1.91 -8.07
CA ASN A 37 5.04 -1.15 -7.46
C ASN A 37 4.39 -0.15 -8.43
N ALA A 38 4.68 -0.24 -9.73
CA ALA A 38 4.22 0.74 -10.70
C ALA A 38 2.68 0.77 -10.80
N TYR A 39 2.04 -0.41 -10.75
CA TYR A 39 0.59 -0.53 -10.84
C TYR A 39 -0.11 0.15 -9.67
N ILE A 40 0.25 -0.20 -8.43
CA ILE A 40 -0.36 0.39 -7.22
C ILE A 40 -0.07 1.88 -7.12
N LYS A 41 1.14 2.34 -7.49
CA LYS A 41 1.44 3.78 -7.56
C LYS A 41 0.53 4.51 -8.55
N ARG A 42 0.32 3.94 -9.74
CA ARG A 42 -0.58 4.51 -10.75
C ARG A 42 -2.03 4.53 -10.26
N PHE A 43 -2.49 3.44 -9.64
CA PHE A 43 -3.83 3.34 -9.07
C PHE A 43 -4.04 4.42 -8.01
N ASN A 44 -3.17 4.50 -7.00
CA ASN A 44 -3.26 5.49 -5.93
C ASN A 44 -3.22 6.94 -6.46
N GLY A 45 -2.36 7.21 -7.45
CA GLY A 45 -2.32 8.52 -8.10
C GLY A 45 -3.60 8.86 -8.85
N THR A 46 -4.21 7.87 -9.51
CA THR A 46 -5.49 8.04 -10.21
C THR A 46 -6.64 8.25 -9.23
N TYR A 47 -6.72 7.40 -8.20
CA TYR A 47 -7.75 7.51 -7.17
C TYR A 47 -7.71 8.84 -6.44
N ARG A 48 -6.51 9.34 -6.10
CA ARG A 48 -6.35 10.68 -5.52
C ARG A 48 -6.91 11.76 -6.44
N ARG A 49 -6.50 11.80 -7.71
CA ARG A 49 -6.91 12.87 -8.64
C ARG A 49 -8.38 12.81 -9.03
N VAL A 50 -8.91 11.61 -9.23
CA VAL A 50 -10.24 11.44 -9.83
C VAL A 50 -11.33 11.33 -8.77
N VAL A 51 -11.02 10.76 -7.61
CA VAL A 51 -12.00 10.52 -6.55
C VAL A 51 -11.80 11.52 -5.42
N LEU A 52 -10.60 11.57 -4.83
CA LEU A 52 -10.38 12.37 -3.63
C LEU A 52 -10.37 13.87 -3.94
N ASP A 53 -9.63 14.31 -4.96
CA ASP A 53 -9.53 15.73 -5.31
C ASP A 53 -10.86 16.28 -5.88
N ALA A 54 -11.77 15.41 -6.30
CA ALA A 54 -13.12 15.78 -6.74
C ALA A 54 -14.07 16.12 -5.57
N HIS A 55 -13.68 15.82 -4.32
CA HIS A 55 -14.52 16.03 -3.14
C HIS A 55 -13.81 16.92 -2.11
N ILE A 56 -14.56 17.83 -1.50
CA ILE A 56 -14.08 18.61 -0.34
C ILE A 56 -14.42 17.83 0.92
N PHE A 57 -13.39 17.36 1.62
CA PHE A 57 -13.55 16.69 2.91
C PHE A 57 -13.54 17.72 4.04
N THR A 58 -14.61 17.75 4.83
CA THR A 58 -14.76 18.65 5.99
C THR A 58 -14.35 18.01 7.31
N SER A 59 -14.19 16.69 7.33
CA SER A 59 -13.71 15.89 8.46
C SER A 59 -12.97 14.66 7.94
N ILE A 60 -11.95 14.22 8.67
CA ILE A 60 -11.18 12.98 8.46
C ILE A 60 -11.44 11.95 9.57
N ARG A 61 -12.43 12.23 10.41
CA ARG A 61 -12.74 11.50 11.64
C ARG A 61 -13.86 10.50 11.44
#